data_AF-A0A3C1FK05-F1
#
_entry.id   AF-A0A3C1FK05-F1
#
_cell.length_a   1.000
_cell.length_b   1.000
_cell.length_c   1.000
_cell.angle_alpha   90.00
_cell.angle_beta   90.00
_cell.angle_gamma   90.00
#
_symmetry.space_group_name_H-M   'P 1'
#
loop_
_entity.id
_entity.type
_entity.pdbx_description
1 polymer ?
#
loop_
_entity_poly.entity_id
_entity_poly.type
_entity_poly.pdbx_seq_one_letter_code
_entity_poly.pdbx_strand_id
1 'polypeptide(L)'
;MFFKGAISADSHIVEPPHCYVDYIEPKYRDVAPHVVRQDNGQDIYVIKDLKQTVPMGFLDGAGMTPKQRAEHVATTKFEET
;
A
#
# COMPACT_ATOMS: atom_id res chain seq x y z
N MET A 1 -0.62 29.69 7.30
CA MET A 1 -0.48 30.25 5.95
C MET A 1 -0.35 29.08 5.00
N PHE A 2 -1.38 28.79 4.20
CA PHE A 2 -1.31 27.74 3.18
C PHE A 2 -0.82 28.36 1.87
N PHE A 3 0.28 27.85 1.33
CA PHE A 3 0.80 28.30 0.03
C PHE A 3 -0.18 27.86 -1.06
N LYS A 4 -0.87 28.82 -1.66
CA LYS A 4 -1.77 28.56 -2.79
C LYS A 4 -0.88 28.21 -4.00
N GLY A 5 -1.01 26.99 -4.54
CA GLY A 5 -0.22 26.52 -5.68
C GLY A 5 1.12 25.86 -5.32
N ALA A 6 1.23 25.24 -4.14
CA ALA A 6 2.39 24.41 -3.83
C ALA A 6 2.50 23.23 -4.83
N ILE A 7 3.73 22.93 -5.25
CA ILE A 7 4.05 21.77 -6.07
C ILE A 7 4.57 20.69 -5.13
N SER A 8 3.93 19.51 -5.11
CA SER A 8 4.45 18.38 -4.35
C SER A 8 5.70 17.84 -5.04
N ALA A 9 6.83 17.86 -4.35
CA ALA A 9 8.07 17.25 -4.83
C ALA A 9 8.10 15.74 -4.60
N ASP A 10 7.19 15.23 -3.77
CA ASP A 10 7.09 13.82 -3.41
C ASP A 10 5.62 13.41 -3.34
N SER A 11 5.24 12.43 -4.15
CA SER A 11 3.87 11.90 -4.23
C SER A 11 3.94 10.47 -4.73
N HIS A 12 3.10 9.61 -4.18
CA HIS A 12 3.04 8.20 -4.52
C HIS A 12 1.63 7.81 -4.96
N ILE A 13 1.54 6.67 -5.63
CA ILE A 13 0.28 5.98 -5.94
C ILE A 13 0.29 4.63 -5.23
N VAL A 14 -0.90 4.07 -5.01
CA VAL A 14 -1.06 2.65 -4.64
C VAL A 14 -1.25 1.86 -5.93
N GLU A 15 -0.36 0.90 -6.20
CA GLU A 15 -0.38 0.13 -7.44
C GLU A 15 -1.50 -0.91 -7.45
N PRO A 16 -2.09 -1.23 -8.63
CA PRO A 16 -3.01 -2.36 -8.77
C PRO A 16 -2.37 -3.69 -8.29
N PRO A 17 -3.16 -4.66 -7.80
CA PRO A 17 -2.61 -5.88 -7.18
C PRO A 17 -1.78 -6.76 -8.12
N HIS A 18 -2.00 -6.62 -9.43
CA HIS A 18 -1.30 -7.36 -10.49
C HIS A 18 -0.08 -6.64 -11.07
N CYS A 19 0.22 -5.41 -10.60
CA CYS A 19 1.23 -4.53 -11.19
C CYS A 19 2.59 -5.21 -11.41
N TYR A 20 3.04 -6.00 -10.44
CA TYR A 20 4.36 -6.64 -10.46
C TYR A 20 4.36 -8.08 -10.99
N VAL A 21 3.20 -8.67 -11.27
CA VAL A 21 3.12 -10.11 -11.63
C VAL A 21 2.94 -10.31 -13.13
N ASP A 22 2.16 -9.45 -13.78
CA ASP A 22 1.75 -9.66 -15.18
C ASP A 22 2.93 -9.63 -16.15
N TYR A 23 3.86 -8.69 -15.96
CA TYR A 23 4.93 -8.38 -16.91
C TYR A 23 6.35 -8.65 -16.42
N ILE A 24 6.51 -9.21 -15.22
CA ILE A 24 7.84 -9.57 -14.70
C ILE A 24 8.40 -10.81 -15.42
N GLU A 25 9.74 -10.92 -15.51
CA GLU A 25 10.39 -12.12 -16.05
C GLU A 25 9.89 -13.37 -15.29
N PRO A 26 9.47 -14.45 -15.97
CA PRO A 26 8.75 -15.57 -15.34
C PRO A 26 9.44 -16.19 -14.12
N LYS A 27 10.78 -16.18 -14.09
CA LYS A 27 11.59 -16.73 -12.99
C LYS A 27 11.49 -15.96 -11.67
N TYR A 28 10.85 -14.79 -11.66
CA TYR A 28 10.68 -13.96 -10.46
C TYR A 28 9.21 -13.84 -10.00
N ARG A 29 8.26 -14.46 -10.71
CA ARG A 29 6.82 -14.32 -10.38
C ARG A 29 6.46 -14.85 -8.99
N ASP A 30 7.19 -15.85 -8.52
CA ASP A 30 7.04 -16.46 -7.20
C ASP A 30 7.45 -15.54 -6.05
N VAL A 31 8.31 -14.55 -6.33
CA VAL A 31 8.83 -13.59 -5.35
C VAL A 31 8.41 -12.14 -5.61
N ALA A 32 7.60 -11.90 -6.65
CA ALA A 32 7.11 -10.58 -6.98
C ALA A 32 6.27 -10.01 -5.82
N PRO A 33 6.33 -8.69 -5.58
CA PRO A 33 5.41 -8.04 -4.65
C PRO A 33 3.96 -8.34 -5.01
N HIS A 34 3.16 -8.72 -4.03
CA HIS A 34 1.76 -9.06 -4.23
C HIS A 34 0.92 -8.75 -2.98
N VAL A 35 -0.37 -8.57 -3.21
CA VAL A 35 -1.35 -8.31 -2.15
C VAL A 35 -1.90 -9.62 -1.61
N VAL A 36 -1.99 -9.74 -0.28
CA VAL A 36 -2.60 -10.88 0.42
C VAL A 36 -3.62 -10.37 1.43
N ARG A 37 -4.79 -11.02 1.47
CA ARG A 37 -5.81 -10.83 2.49
C ARG A 37 -5.45 -11.62 3.74
N GLN A 38 -5.35 -10.94 4.87
CA GLN A 38 -5.12 -11.54 6.19
C GLN A 38 -6.43 -12.03 6.82
N ASP A 39 -6.32 -12.92 7.82
CA ASP A 39 -7.46 -13.50 8.55
C ASP A 39 -8.33 -12.45 9.26
N ASN A 40 -7.74 -11.32 9.66
CA ASN A 40 -8.44 -10.20 10.28
C ASN A 40 -9.19 -9.30 9.26
N GLY A 41 -9.15 -9.65 7.97
CA GLY A 41 -9.86 -8.92 6.90
C GLY A 41 -9.07 -7.79 6.25
N GLN A 42 -7.86 -7.49 6.73
CA GLN A 42 -6.96 -6.46 6.22
C GLN A 42 -6.18 -6.97 4.99
N ASP A 43 -5.93 -6.11 4.01
CA ASP A 43 -4.98 -6.39 2.94
C ASP A 43 -3.58 -5.88 3.27
N ILE A 44 -2.57 -6.67 2.87
CA ILE A 44 -1.15 -6.33 3.02
C ILE A 44 -0.38 -6.54 1.72
N TYR A 45 0.69 -5.78 1.53
CA TYR A 45 1.75 -6.10 0.59
C TYR A 45 2.76 -7.05 1.23
N VAL A 46 3.00 -8.16 0.55
CA VAL A 46 4.10 -9.08 0.82
C VAL A 46 5.23 -8.77 -0.17
N ILE A 47 6.40 -8.44 0.37
CA ILE A 47 7.60 -8.11 -0.43
C ILE A 47 8.72 -9.03 0.03
N LYS A 48 9.38 -9.69 -0.92
CA LYS A 48 10.52 -10.57 -0.63
C LYS A 48 11.57 -9.82 0.18
N ASP A 49 12.09 -10.47 1.23
CA ASP A 49 13.14 -9.97 2.12
C ASP A 49 12.73 -8.78 3.03
N LEU A 50 11.49 -8.27 2.89
CA LEU A 50 10.95 -7.27 3.80
C LEU A 50 10.36 -7.95 5.05
N LYS A 51 10.99 -7.73 6.21
CA LYS A 51 10.61 -8.38 7.48
C LYS A 51 9.22 -8.01 8.00
N GLN A 52 8.73 -6.83 7.64
CA GLN A 52 7.43 -6.32 8.05
C GLN A 52 6.57 -6.18 6.80
N THR A 53 5.40 -6.82 6.82
CA THR A 53 4.40 -6.65 5.77
C THR A 53 3.85 -5.23 5.82
N VAL A 54 3.54 -4.66 4.66
CA VAL A 54 3.05 -3.27 4.57
C VAL A 54 1.53 -3.29 4.46
N PRO A 55 0.78 -2.82 5.47
CA PRO A 55 -0.66 -2.82 5.37
C PRO A 55 -1.20 -1.75 4.42
N MET A 56 -2.27 -2.05 3.69
CA MET A 56 -2.79 -1.16 2.65
C MET A 56 -3.14 0.23 3.17
N GLY A 57 -3.81 0.30 4.33
CA GLY A 57 -4.18 1.58 4.97
C GLY A 57 -3.00 2.44 5.43
N PHE A 58 -1.77 1.95 5.32
CA PHE A 58 -0.57 2.76 5.57
C PHE A 58 -0.15 3.55 4.32
N LEU A 59 -0.43 3.01 3.12
CA LEU A 59 0.03 3.56 1.84
C LEU A 59 -0.81 4.77 1.39
N ASP A 60 -2.07 4.84 1.79
CA ASP A 60 -3.06 5.86 1.40
C ASP A 60 -3.40 6.87 2.52
N GLY A 61 -2.67 6.84 3.64
CA GLY A 61 -3.00 7.62 4.85
C GLY A 61 -2.66 9.12 4.81
N ALA A 62 -2.39 9.70 3.63
CA ALA A 62 -2.01 11.11 3.51
C ALA A 62 -3.15 12.04 3.96
N GLY A 63 -2.82 13.03 4.79
CA GLY A 63 -3.80 13.97 5.35
C GLY A 63 -4.59 13.45 6.56
N MET A 64 -4.39 12.19 6.98
CA MET A 64 -5.00 11.64 8.19
C MET A 64 -4.20 12.01 9.45
N THR A 65 -4.90 12.19 10.57
CA THR A 65 -4.26 12.27 11.89
C THR A 65 -3.69 10.90 12.30
N PRO A 66 -2.76 10.83 13.27
CA PRO A 66 -2.23 9.55 13.75
C PRO A 66 -3.32 8.58 14.23
N LYS A 67 -4.38 9.07 14.89
CA LYS A 67 -5.50 8.25 15.36
C LYS A 67 -6.31 7.69 14.18
N GLN A 68 -6.70 8.56 13.23
CA GLN A 68 -7.44 8.14 12.04
C GLN A 68 -6.67 7.10 11.22
N ARG A 69 -5.36 7.32 11.05
CA ARG A 69 -4.52 6.36 10.33
C ARG A 69 -4.40 5.02 11.06
N ALA A 70 -4.31 5.02 12.39
CA ALA A 70 -4.26 3.77 13.15
C ALA A 70 -5.57 2.96 13.03
N GLU A 71 -6.72 3.66 13.05
CA GLU A 71 -8.04 3.05 12.84
C GLU A 71 -8.19 2.54 11.39
N HIS A 72 -7.76 3.33 10.39
CA HIS A 72 -7.78 2.96 8.97
C HIS A 72 -6.95 1.72 8.72
N VAL A 73 -5.66 1.75 9.09
CA VAL A 73 -4.72 0.64 8.91
C VAL A 73 -5.32 -0.68 9.39
N ALA A 74 -6.03 -0.72 10.52
CA ALA A 74 -6.54 -1.95 11.10
C ALA A 74 -7.49 -2.77 10.21
N THR A 75 -8.19 -2.14 9.26
CA THR A 75 -9.28 -2.79 8.50
C THR A 75 -9.23 -2.61 6.99
N THR A 76 -8.38 -1.73 6.47
CA THR A 76 -8.38 -1.37 5.04
C THR A 76 -8.15 -2.58 4.12
N LYS A 77 -8.99 -2.67 3.10
CA LYS A 77 -8.83 -3.55 1.94
C LYS A 77 -8.34 -2.77 0.74
N PHE A 78 -7.77 -3.47 -0.24
CA PHE A 78 -7.28 -2.86 -1.47
C PHE A 78 -8.38 -2.08 -2.21
N GLU A 79 -9.62 -2.56 -2.20
CA GLU A 79 -10.73 -1.89 -2.88
C GLU A 79 -11.14 -0.56 -2.24
N GLU A 80 -10.62 -0.27 -1.04
CA GLU A 80 -10.91 0.92 -0.25
C GLU A 80 -9.78 1.96 -0.29
N THR A 81 -8.69 1.68 -1.04
CA THR A 81 -7.55 2.58 -1.25
C THR A 81 -7.66 3.41 -2.51
#